data_AF-A0A2M7TQS2-F1
#
_entry.id   AF-A0A2M7TQS2-F1
#
_cell.length_a   1.000
_cell.length_b   1.000
_cell.length_c   1.000
_cell.angle_alpha   90.00
_cell.angle_beta   90.00
_cell.angle_gamma   90.00
#
_symmetry.space_group_name_H-M   'P 1'
#
loop_
_entity.id
_entity.type
_entity.pdbx_description
1 polymer ?
#
loop_
_entity_poly.entity_id
_entity_poly.type
_entity_poly.pdbx_seq_one_letter_code
_entity_poly.pdbx_strand_id
1 'polypeptide(L)'
;MKISGTLPQFSEEKALLVVASRYEADFYFAENGMIDKIQSFRVEESTYSDREDFTERKGRGNFFMTGSGYQSPKVQVIQDFAKEFKENLKDVLSKNDITSIYLFVPSEMVNEIKEKLDNLSKKKIKFVFKGDYNKEHAFKLLEKIKAKIDEKKVIPKSEEIRKILEKRKK
;
A
#
# COMPACT_ATOMS: atom_id res chain seq x y z
N MET A 1 0.97 -17.95 -10.75
CA MET A 1 0.36 -18.99 -9.86
C MET A 1 -1.14 -19.07 -10.13
N LYS A 2 -1.77 -20.27 -10.07
CA LYS A 2 -3.22 -20.41 -10.20
C LYS A 2 -3.94 -20.17 -8.87
N ILE A 3 -4.97 -19.33 -8.88
CA ILE A 3 -5.82 -19.01 -7.74
C ILE A 3 -6.84 -20.14 -7.53
N SER A 4 -7.04 -20.57 -6.28
CA SER A 4 -8.08 -21.55 -5.95
C SER A 4 -9.47 -21.01 -6.29
N GLY A 5 -10.36 -21.84 -6.84
CA GLY A 5 -11.72 -21.43 -7.24
C GLY A 5 -12.59 -20.89 -6.08
N THR A 6 -12.20 -21.15 -4.83
CA THR A 6 -12.86 -20.59 -3.64
C THR A 6 -12.44 -19.16 -3.33
N LEU A 7 -11.42 -18.63 -4.02
CA LEU A 7 -10.87 -17.28 -3.86
C LEU A 7 -11.25 -16.39 -5.06
N PRO A 8 -11.10 -15.05 -4.93
CA PRO A 8 -11.46 -14.11 -5.99
C PRO A 8 -10.67 -14.40 -7.27
N GLN A 9 -11.39 -14.63 -8.37
CA GLN A 9 -10.78 -14.97 -9.66
C GLN A 9 -10.40 -13.74 -10.50
N PHE A 10 -10.90 -12.55 -10.16
CA PHE A 10 -10.66 -11.33 -10.93
C PHE A 10 -10.99 -11.50 -12.43
N SER A 11 -12.11 -12.15 -12.74
CA SER A 11 -12.54 -12.43 -14.13
C SER A 11 -13.02 -11.19 -14.88
N GLU A 12 -13.48 -10.18 -14.15
CA GLU A 12 -14.03 -8.93 -14.69
C GLU A 12 -13.12 -7.72 -14.41
N GLU A 13 -11.94 -7.95 -13.84
CA GLU A 13 -11.02 -6.89 -13.46
C GLU A 13 -9.55 -7.31 -13.54
N LYS A 14 -8.70 -6.36 -13.91
CA LYS A 14 -7.25 -6.48 -13.86
C LYS A 14 -6.78 -5.93 -12.53
N ALA A 15 -6.55 -6.82 -11.57
CA ALA A 15 -6.25 -6.46 -10.20
C ALA A 15 -4.74 -6.36 -9.97
N LEU A 16 -4.33 -5.32 -9.27
CA LEU A 16 -2.98 -5.16 -8.76
C LEU A 16 -3.03 -5.26 -7.24
N LEU A 17 -2.38 -6.27 -6.68
CA LEU A 17 -2.17 -6.39 -5.25
C LEU A 17 -0.78 -5.82 -4.95
N VAL A 18 -0.73 -4.85 -4.05
CA VAL A 18 0.53 -4.23 -3.65
C VAL A 18 0.76 -4.51 -2.17
N VAL A 19 1.83 -5.22 -1.86
CA VAL A 19 2.23 -5.59 -0.51
C VAL A 19 3.41 -4.72 -0.13
N ALA A 20 3.11 -3.63 0.56
CA ALA A 20 4.10 -2.72 1.08
C ALA A 20 4.50 -3.12 2.51
N SER A 21 5.76 -2.89 2.81
CA SER A 21 6.34 -2.90 4.14
C SER A 21 7.14 -1.62 4.35
N ARG A 22 7.87 -1.51 5.46
CA ARG A 22 8.64 -0.31 5.76
C ARG A 22 9.73 0.02 4.75
N TYR A 23 10.33 -1.00 4.13
CA TYR A 23 11.50 -0.84 3.26
C TYR A 23 11.32 -1.45 1.88
N GLU A 24 10.38 -2.37 1.70
CA GLU A 24 10.20 -3.06 0.42
C GLU A 24 8.73 -3.17 0.07
N ALA A 25 8.45 -3.31 -1.23
CA ALA A 25 7.13 -3.59 -1.72
C ALA A 25 7.15 -4.61 -2.85
N ASP A 26 6.15 -5.46 -2.85
CA ASP A 26 5.89 -6.44 -3.91
C ASP A 26 4.59 -6.10 -4.65
N PHE A 27 4.63 -6.26 -5.97
CA PHE A 27 3.53 -6.01 -6.87
C PHE A 27 3.12 -7.32 -7.53
N TYR A 28 1.88 -7.73 -7.30
CA TYR A 28 1.28 -8.92 -7.88
C TYR A 28 0.16 -8.52 -8.81
N PHE A 29 0.24 -8.98 -10.05
CA PHE A 29 -0.83 -8.84 -11.03
C PHE A 29 -1.75 -10.06 -10.94
N ALA A 30 -3.06 -9.83 -10.87
CA ALA A 30 -4.05 -10.88 -10.83
C ALA A 30 -5.18 -10.64 -11.85
N GLU A 31 -5.44 -11.64 -12.67
CA GLU A 31 -6.45 -11.64 -13.73
C GLU A 31 -6.84 -13.08 -14.06
N ASN A 32 -8.12 -13.34 -14.35
CA ASN A 32 -8.61 -14.63 -14.87
C ASN A 32 -8.14 -15.87 -14.09
N GLY A 33 -8.13 -15.78 -12.76
CA GLY A 33 -7.74 -16.87 -11.87
C GLY A 33 -6.24 -17.10 -11.80
N MET A 34 -5.43 -16.20 -12.34
CA MET A 34 -3.96 -16.21 -12.21
C MET A 34 -3.50 -15.05 -11.33
N ILE A 35 -2.40 -15.26 -10.62
CA ILE A 35 -1.69 -14.24 -9.85
C ILE A 35 -0.18 -14.43 -10.02
N ASP A 36 0.52 -13.39 -10.46
CA ASP A 36 1.96 -13.43 -10.70
C ASP A 36 2.64 -12.19 -10.13
N LYS A 37 3.81 -12.38 -9.53
CA LYS A 37 4.65 -11.27 -9.06
C LYS A 37 5.29 -10.62 -10.27
N ILE A 38 4.99 -9.35 -10.51
CA ILE A 38 5.45 -8.62 -11.70
C ILE A 38 6.57 -7.63 -11.38
N GLN A 39 6.66 -7.16 -10.14
CA GLN A 39 7.68 -6.20 -9.72
C GLN A 39 7.90 -6.26 -8.21
N SER A 40 9.08 -5.86 -7.78
CA SER A 40 9.40 -5.58 -6.39
C SER A 40 10.49 -4.53 -6.31
N PHE A 41 10.50 -3.74 -5.26
CA PHE A 41 11.60 -2.84 -4.96
C PHE A 41 11.91 -2.85 -3.47
N ARG A 42 13.13 -2.44 -3.12
CA ARG A 42 13.58 -2.26 -1.75
C ARG A 42 14.38 -0.97 -1.64
N VAL A 43 14.04 -0.16 -0.66
CA VAL A 43 14.81 0.99 -0.20
C VAL A 43 15.81 0.50 0.82
N GLU A 44 17.04 1.00 0.73
CA GLU A 44 18.09 0.67 1.69
C GLU A 44 17.69 1.14 3.09
N GLU A 45 17.85 0.27 4.08
CA GLU A 45 17.82 0.72 5.46
C GLU A 45 19.09 1.55 5.65
N SER A 46 18.95 2.85 5.93
CA SER A 46 20.09 3.69 6.25
C SER A 46 20.79 3.08 7.45
N THR A 47 21.89 2.37 7.19
CA THR A 47 22.74 1.84 8.23
C THR A 47 23.35 3.07 8.86
N TYR A 48 22.85 3.46 10.02
CA TYR A 48 23.56 4.39 10.88
C TYR A 48 24.82 3.62 11.32
N SER A 49 25.86 3.64 10.47
CA SER A 49 27.20 3.47 10.95
C SER A 49 27.39 4.60 11.93
N ASP A 50 27.55 4.26 13.21
CA ASP A 50 28.33 5.03 14.16
C ASP A 50 29.45 5.77 13.40
N ARG A 51 29.19 7.05 13.14
CA ARG A 51 30.17 8.10 12.90
C ARG A 51 29.78 9.11 13.97
N GLU A 52 30.39 9.10 15.15
CA GLU A 52 31.85 9.18 15.35
C GLU A 52 32.48 10.03 14.25
N ASP A 53 31.93 11.23 14.02
CA ASP A 53 32.69 12.42 13.64
C ASP A 53 31.83 13.68 13.87
N PHE A 54 31.43 13.90 15.12
CA PHE A 54 31.06 15.24 15.56
C PHE A 54 32.36 15.98 15.91
N THR A 55 33.20 16.24 14.91
CA THR A 55 34.33 17.16 15.09
C THR A 55 33.75 18.55 15.27
N GLU A 56 33.73 19.00 16.53
CA GLU A 56 33.57 20.41 16.89
C GLU A 56 34.52 21.25 16.05
N ARG A 57 33.99 22.03 15.10
CA ARG A 57 34.65 23.27 14.68
C ARG A 57 33.99 24.44 15.39
N LYS A 58 34.52 24.78 16.57
CA LYS A 58 34.37 26.12 17.16
C LYS A 58 35.03 27.13 16.22
N GLY A 59 34.26 27.61 15.25
CA GLY A 59 34.61 28.69 14.33
C GLY A 59 33.64 29.85 14.53
N ARG A 60 34.17 30.97 14.97
CA ARG A 60 33.50 32.24 15.22
C ARG A 60 32.86 32.76 13.92
N GLY A 61 31.54 32.97 13.89
CA GLY A 61 30.87 33.78 12.86
C GLY A 61 29.64 33.12 12.22
N ASN A 62 28.47 33.68 12.53
CA ASN A 62 27.15 33.52 11.90
C ASN A 62 27.04 32.52 10.74
N PHE A 63 26.74 31.25 11.07
CA PHE A 63 26.04 30.39 10.14
C PHE A 63 24.56 30.75 10.19
N PHE A 64 24.07 31.41 9.13
CA PHE A 64 22.66 31.32 8.76
C PHE A 64 22.39 29.89 8.31
N MET A 65 22.23 28.97 9.26
CA MET A 65 21.71 27.65 8.96
C MET A 65 20.21 27.83 8.72
N THR A 66 19.84 27.98 7.45
CA THR A 66 18.45 27.88 7.00
C THR A 66 17.98 26.50 7.44
N GLY A 67 17.22 26.43 8.53
CA GLY A 67 16.82 25.21 9.21
C GLY A 67 16.02 24.31 8.29
N SER A 68 16.71 23.46 7.53
CA SER A 68 16.13 22.26 6.95
C SER A 68 15.91 21.34 8.15
N GLY A 69 14.69 21.40 8.71
CA GLY A 69 14.34 20.75 9.96
C GLY A 69 14.84 19.32 9.98
N TYR A 70 15.63 18.98 10.99
CA TYR A 70 16.14 17.64 11.22
C TYR A 70 14.96 16.67 11.30
N GLN A 71 14.65 16.02 10.19
CA GLN A 71 13.63 14.97 10.18
C GLN A 71 14.26 13.71 10.71
N SER A 72 13.58 13.07 11.66
CA SER A 72 14.03 11.80 12.20
C SER A 72 14.29 10.79 11.07
N PRO A 73 15.34 9.96 11.14
CA PRO A 73 15.68 8.99 10.09
C PRO A 73 14.51 8.10 9.66
N LYS A 74 13.60 7.77 10.59
CA LYS A 74 12.39 7.00 10.29
C LYS A 74 11.46 7.71 9.29
N VAL A 75 11.34 9.03 9.38
CA VAL A 75 10.48 9.84 8.51
C VAL A 75 11.07 9.90 7.11
N GLN A 76 12.39 10.09 7.00
CA GLN A 76 13.10 10.11 5.72
C GLN A 76 12.91 8.80 4.95
N VAL A 77 13.12 7.65 5.60
CA VAL A 77 12.89 6.32 5.00
C VAL A 77 11.46 6.18 4.44
N ILE A 78 10.44 6.63 5.19
CA ILE A 78 9.05 6.53 4.72
C ILE A 78 8.81 7.43 3.51
N GLN A 79 9.43 8.61 3.47
CA GLN A 79 9.32 9.52 2.33
C GLN A 79 10.01 8.98 1.09
N ASP A 80 11.22 8.44 1.24
CA ASP A 80 11.96 7.79 0.15
C ASP A 80 11.20 6.58 -0.38
N PHE A 81 10.67 5.75 0.52
CA PHE A 81 9.79 4.66 0.16
C PHE A 81 8.55 5.15 -0.61
N ALA A 82 7.86 6.19 -0.12
CA ALA A 82 6.66 6.69 -0.77
C ALA A 82 6.95 7.28 -2.17
N LYS A 83 8.14 7.83 -2.37
CA LYS A 83 8.62 8.30 -3.67
C LYS A 83 8.86 7.12 -4.62
N GLU A 84 9.69 6.16 -4.21
CA GLU A 84 9.97 4.94 -4.98
C GLU A 84 8.68 4.17 -5.30
N PHE A 85 7.77 4.08 -4.33
CA PHE A 85 6.46 3.46 -4.48
C PHE A 85 5.64 4.13 -5.59
N LYS A 86 5.62 5.47 -5.64
CA LYS A 86 4.91 6.22 -6.67
C LYS A 86 5.48 5.91 -8.06
N GLU A 87 6.80 5.91 -8.20
CA GLU A 87 7.47 5.70 -9.48
C GLU A 87 7.25 4.27 -9.98
N ASN A 88 7.46 3.27 -9.12
CA ASN A 88 7.19 1.87 -9.43
C ASN A 88 5.72 1.63 -9.75
N LEU A 89 4.79 2.19 -8.97
CA LEU A 89 3.36 2.06 -9.27
C LEU A 89 3.00 2.68 -10.62
N LYS A 90 3.55 3.86 -10.95
CA LYS A 90 3.30 4.51 -12.24
C LYS A 90 3.80 3.67 -13.41
N ASP A 91 4.97 3.05 -13.27
CA ASP A 91 5.54 2.14 -14.27
C ASP A 91 4.62 0.92 -14.47
N VAL A 92 4.20 0.27 -13.39
CA VAL A 92 3.25 -0.87 -13.44
C VAL A 92 1.94 -0.48 -14.12
N LEU A 93 1.36 0.66 -13.74
CA LEU A 93 0.09 1.15 -14.28
C LEU A 93 0.19 1.58 -15.75
N SER A 94 1.38 1.92 -16.24
CA SER A 94 1.60 2.30 -17.63
C SER A 94 1.80 1.07 -18.53
N LYS A 95 2.41 0.02 -17.99
CA LYS A 95 2.67 -1.24 -18.71
C LYS A 95 1.47 -2.19 -18.70
N ASN A 96 0.66 -2.13 -17.64
CA ASN A 96 -0.47 -3.02 -17.43
C ASN A 96 -1.76 -2.22 -17.34
N ASP A 97 -2.82 -2.68 -18.00
CA ASP A 97 -4.13 -2.03 -18.00
C ASP A 97 -4.89 -2.31 -16.68
N ILE A 98 -4.30 -1.92 -15.55
CA ILE A 98 -4.85 -2.19 -14.21
C ILE A 98 -6.13 -1.40 -14.00
N THR A 99 -7.22 -2.11 -13.67
CA THR A 99 -8.51 -1.49 -13.36
C THR A 99 -8.73 -1.33 -11.87
N SER A 100 -8.04 -2.10 -11.03
CA SER A 100 -8.27 -2.10 -9.57
C SER A 100 -6.99 -2.38 -8.78
N ILE A 101 -6.82 -1.68 -7.66
CA ILE A 101 -5.65 -1.78 -6.78
C ILE A 101 -6.11 -2.19 -5.37
N TYR A 102 -5.43 -3.18 -4.81
CA TYR A 102 -5.59 -3.67 -3.44
C TYR A 102 -4.29 -3.42 -2.69
N LEU A 103 -4.31 -2.47 -1.76
CA LEU A 103 -3.10 -2.02 -1.05
C LEU A 103 -3.01 -2.65 0.34
N PHE A 104 -1.94 -3.39 0.59
CA PHE A 104 -1.58 -3.92 1.91
C PHE A 104 -0.39 -3.14 2.42
N VAL A 105 -0.54 -2.44 3.54
CA VAL A 105 0.47 -1.47 3.99
C VAL A 105 0.42 -1.30 5.52
N PRO A 106 1.58 -1.12 6.20
CA PRO A 106 1.61 -0.72 7.60
C PRO A 106 0.83 0.56 7.85
N SER A 107 0.11 0.61 8.98
CA SER A 107 -0.77 1.74 9.32
C SER A 107 -0.08 3.10 9.26
N GLU A 108 1.19 3.14 9.66
CA GLU A 108 2.02 4.36 9.71
C GLU A 108 2.34 4.94 8.32
N MET A 109 2.35 4.11 7.27
CA MET A 109 2.74 4.54 5.91
C MET A 109 1.54 4.89 5.03
N VAL A 110 0.32 4.56 5.46
CA VAL A 110 -0.90 4.76 4.66
C VAL A 110 -1.05 6.22 4.21
N ASN A 111 -0.81 7.17 5.12
CA ASN A 111 -0.99 8.59 4.84
C ASN A 111 0.07 9.07 3.86
N GLU A 112 1.35 8.81 4.12
CA GLU A 112 2.46 9.21 3.26
C GLU A 112 2.31 8.66 1.83
N ILE A 113 1.98 7.38 1.68
CA ILE A 113 1.73 6.77 0.36
C ILE A 113 0.55 7.47 -0.32
N LYS A 114 -0.57 7.65 0.39
CA LYS A 114 -1.74 8.31 -0.18
C LYS A 114 -1.41 9.74 -0.59
N GLU A 115 -0.67 10.52 0.17
CA GLU A 115 -0.38 11.91 -0.18
C GLU A 115 0.45 12.02 -1.46
N LYS A 116 1.39 11.10 -1.69
CA LYS A 116 2.23 11.10 -2.90
C LYS A 116 1.52 10.60 -4.16
N LEU A 117 0.50 9.75 -4.02
CA LEU A 117 -0.24 9.19 -5.14
C LEU A 117 -1.12 10.21 -5.86
N ASP A 118 -1.12 10.14 -7.19
CA ASP A 118 -1.99 10.98 -8.03
C ASP A 118 -3.46 10.56 -7.91
N ASN A 119 -4.38 11.49 -8.18
CA ASN A 119 -5.82 11.27 -8.00
C ASN A 119 -6.38 10.10 -8.83
N LEU A 120 -5.81 9.84 -10.00
CA LEU A 120 -6.19 8.70 -10.85
C LEU A 120 -5.85 7.37 -10.18
N SER A 121 -4.63 7.23 -9.66
CA SER A 121 -4.18 6.03 -8.95
C SER A 121 -5.01 5.81 -7.68
N LYS A 122 -5.30 6.89 -6.93
CA LYS A 122 -6.18 6.84 -5.75
C LYS A 122 -7.57 6.28 -6.07
N LYS A 123 -8.18 6.69 -7.19
CA LYS A 123 -9.50 6.21 -7.62
C LYS A 123 -9.51 4.73 -7.98
N LYS A 124 -8.39 4.17 -8.44
CA LYS A 124 -8.25 2.73 -8.73
C LYS A 124 -8.11 1.89 -7.45
N ILE A 125 -7.80 2.48 -6.29
CA ILE A 125 -7.69 1.74 -5.02
C ILE A 125 -9.07 1.34 -4.52
N LYS A 126 -9.39 0.03 -4.60
CA LYS A 126 -10.66 -0.52 -4.10
C LYS A 126 -10.63 -0.72 -2.58
N PHE A 127 -9.52 -1.24 -2.06
CA PHE A 127 -9.35 -1.52 -0.63
C PHE A 127 -7.94 -1.20 -0.15
N VAL A 128 -7.86 -0.77 1.10
CA VAL A 128 -6.61 -0.58 1.84
C VAL A 128 -6.67 -1.45 3.09
N PHE A 129 -5.76 -2.41 3.18
CA PHE A 129 -5.57 -3.29 4.32
C PHE A 129 -4.41 -2.76 5.14
N LYS A 130 -4.72 -2.28 6.35
CA LYS A 130 -3.70 -1.80 7.28
C LYS A 130 -3.10 -2.99 8.04
N GLY A 131 -1.77 -3.05 8.13
CA GLY A 131 -1.04 -4.10 8.83
C GLY A 131 0.28 -4.47 8.14
N ASP A 132 1.11 -5.24 8.84
CA ASP A 132 2.32 -5.79 8.25
C ASP A 132 2.00 -7.12 7.55
N TYR A 133 2.30 -7.19 6.25
CA TYR A 133 1.96 -8.33 5.39
C TYR A 133 3.17 -8.81 4.56
N ASN A 134 4.38 -8.32 4.85
CA ASN A 134 5.58 -8.60 4.05
C ASN A 134 5.86 -10.10 3.91
N LYS A 135 5.60 -10.89 4.96
CA LYS A 135 5.85 -12.34 4.99
C LYS A 135 4.62 -13.20 4.71
N GLU A 136 3.49 -12.58 4.39
CA GLU A 136 2.25 -13.31 4.16
C GLU A 136 2.21 -13.86 2.75
N HIS A 137 1.90 -15.15 2.62
CA HIS A 137 1.76 -15.79 1.33
C HIS A 137 0.61 -15.15 0.54
N ALA A 138 0.76 -15.06 -0.80
CA ALA A 138 -0.23 -14.46 -1.69
C ALA A 138 -1.66 -15.00 -1.46
N PHE A 139 -1.78 -16.27 -1.07
CA PHE A 139 -3.05 -16.92 -0.74
C PHE A 139 -3.80 -16.23 0.42
N LYS A 140 -3.11 -15.85 1.50
CA LYS A 140 -3.74 -15.15 2.64
C LYS A 140 -4.18 -13.74 2.28
N LEU A 141 -3.46 -13.07 1.38
CA LEU A 141 -3.85 -11.76 0.85
C LEU A 141 -5.18 -11.88 0.09
N LEU A 142 -5.31 -12.92 -0.73
CA LEU A 142 -6.54 -13.23 -1.46
C LEU A 142 -7.71 -13.57 -0.52
N GLU A 143 -7.46 -14.28 0.58
CA GLU A 143 -8.48 -14.54 1.62
C GLU A 143 -8.99 -13.25 2.26
N LYS A 144 -8.09 -12.30 2.57
CA LYS A 144 -8.47 -10.99 3.11
C LYS A 144 -9.29 -10.17 2.11
N ILE A 145 -8.94 -10.23 0.83
CA ILE A 145 -9.71 -9.60 -0.24
C ILE A 145 -11.10 -10.21 -0.30
N LYS A 146 -11.21 -11.54 -0.27
CA LYS A 146 -12.48 -12.25 -0.26
C LYS A 146 -13.35 -11.81 0.92
N ALA A 147 -12.82 -11.85 2.14
CA ALA A 147 -13.55 -11.44 3.34
C ALA A 147 -14.12 -10.03 3.20
N LYS A 148 -13.32 -9.07 2.71
CA LYS A 148 -13.77 -7.69 2.46
C LYS A 148 -14.86 -7.58 1.39
N ILE A 149 -14.77 -8.37 0.33
CA ILE A 149 -15.79 -8.42 -0.73
C ILE A 149 -17.10 -8.97 -0.17
N ASP A 150 -17.04 -10.06 0.60
CA ASP A 150 -18.21 -10.67 1.23
C ASP A 150 -18.85 -9.75 2.28
N GLU A 151 -18.06 -9.07 3.13
CA GLU A 151 -18.57 -8.04 4.04
C GLU A 151 -19.38 -6.96 3.30
N LYS A 152 -18.88 -6.48 2.15
CA LYS A 152 -19.58 -5.47 1.33
C LYS A 152 -20.84 -6.01 0.66
N LYS A 153 -20.94 -7.31 0.38
CA LYS A 153 -22.14 -7.95 -0.18
C LYS A 153 -23.22 -8.14 0.88
N VAL A 154 -22.83 -8.45 2.11
CA VAL A 154 -23.75 -8.72 3.23
C VAL A 154 -24.44 -7.44 3.74
N ILE A 155 -23.81 -6.27 3.60
CA ILE A 155 -24.47 -4.99 3.90
C ILE A 155 -25.53 -4.73 2.80
N PRO A 156 -26.84 -4.83 3.08
CA PRO A 156 -27.85 -4.78 2.04
C PRO A 156 -27.88 -3.39 1.38
N LYS A 157 -27.73 -3.38 0.05
CA LYS A 157 -27.77 -2.16 -0.78
C LYS A 157 -29.18 -1.59 -1.00
N SER A 158 -30.25 -2.32 -0.66
CA SER A 158 -31.61 -1.83 -0.84
C SER A 158 -32.18 -1.27 0.48
N GLU A 159 -32.54 0.01 0.47
CA GLU A 159 -33.27 0.69 1.57
C GLU A 159 -34.53 -0.07 2.00
N GLU A 160 -35.12 -0.83 1.07
CA GLU A 160 -36.32 -1.64 1.30
C GLU A 160 -36.09 -2.79 2.30
N ILE A 161 -34.92 -3.44 2.28
CA ILE A 161 -34.60 -4.55 3.19
C ILE A 161 -34.28 -4.03 4.60
N ARG A 162 -33.68 -2.83 4.72
CA ARG A 162 -33.47 -2.16 6.01
C ARG A 162 -34.80 -1.87 6.71
N LYS A 163 -35.78 -1.32 5.99
CA LYS A 163 -37.12 -1.06 6.53
C LYS A 163 -37.84 -2.33 7.00
N ILE A 164 -37.65 -3.46 6.32
CA ILE A 164 -38.26 -4.75 6.71
C ILE A 164 -37.60 -5.32 7.98
N LEU A 165 -36.28 -5.18 8.13
CA LEU A 165 -35.54 -5.63 9.32
C LEU A 165 -35.86 -4.79 10.57
N GLU A 166 -36.02 -3.47 10.42
CA GLU A 166 -36.40 -2.59 11.54
C GLU A 166 -37.85 -2.81 11.99
N LYS A 167 -38.77 -3.15 11.08
CA LYS A 167 -40.16 -3.47 11.41
C LYS A 167 -40.35 -4.78 12.17
N ARG A 168 -39.41 -5.74 12.11
CA ARG A 168 -39.50 -7.02 12.83
C ARG A 168 -38.99 -6.97 14.27
N LYS A 169 -38.39 -5.87 14.71
CA LYS A 169 -37.89 -5.67 16.08
C LYS A 169 -38.86 -4.91 16.99
N LYS A 170 -40.07 -4.62 16.51
CA LYS A 170 -41.14 -3.96 17.25
C LYS A 170 -42.34 -4.89 17.33
#